data_AF-A0A933NUJ0-F1
#
_entry.id   AF-A0A933NUJ0-F1
#
_cell.length_a   1.000
_cell.length_b   1.000
_cell.length_c   1.000
_cell.angle_alpha   90.00
_cell.angle_beta   90.00
_cell.angle_gamma   90.00
#
_symmetry.space_group_name_H-M   'P 1'
#
loop_
_entity.id
_entity.type
_entity.pdbx_description
1 polymer ?
#
loop_
_entity_poly.entity_id
_entity_poly.type
_entity_poly.pdbx_seq_one_letter_code
_entity_poly.pdbx_strand_id
1 'polypeptide(L)'
;MACTRVVALAATLLASAGAIGWTQTAAERPRVVVAEFDGIIHPVSAEYLIDTIDQADTSGAEVVVFILRTPGGLLDSTRAIVSRMITSRAPVVVFVGPSGARAASAGFLLTIAADVAVMAPGTHIGAAHPVSGSGETMDETMSKKAASDTAAYVRSLAEARGRSVPLSADAVLESRAFTDREALEASPPLIDFHAADLDDLLRQLDGRTVKRFDGRSTTLDTTNADVVRVAMTRRQQFLSAIAHPQVAYLLMTLGMLGLTIELWNPGAVVPGVVGGLSLLLAFFALQILPVNTTGLLLILFGLGLLILELKIPSFGILGIGGTVSLLVGSIMMTRATPGIAVSLGIIVPVVLAVAAIVLFLGRLALKARAQPPATGVEGLIGAEGRVRDRLAADAPGHVDVHGEIWNARSRDPLPAGAQVRVVEVNGLTLVVEAAGSPPEGEHAWKV
;
A
#
# COMPACT_ATOMS: atom_id res chain seq x y z
N MET A 1 54.37 40.18 67.56
CA MET A 1 53.97 39.63 66.24
C MET A 1 52.82 38.61 66.33
N ALA A 2 51.80 38.83 67.17
CA ALA A 2 50.69 37.88 67.34
C ALA A 2 49.31 38.47 67.00
N CYS A 3 49.10 39.80 67.07
CA CYS A 3 47.79 40.41 66.80
C CYS A 3 47.45 40.59 65.31
N THR A 4 48.44 40.71 64.42
CA THR A 4 48.18 41.06 63.02
C THR A 4 47.75 39.88 62.15
N ARG A 5 47.96 38.64 62.61
CA ARG A 5 47.61 37.41 61.85
C ARG A 5 46.18 36.91 62.09
N VAL A 6 45.53 37.33 63.18
CA VAL A 6 44.16 36.88 63.51
C VAL A 6 43.10 37.69 62.75
N VAL A 7 43.34 38.99 62.50
CA VAL A 7 42.39 39.84 61.77
C VAL A 7 42.34 39.51 60.27
N ALA A 8 43.47 39.09 59.67
CA ALA A 8 43.51 38.71 58.26
C ALA A 8 42.82 37.36 57.96
N LEU A 9 42.71 36.46 58.93
CA LEU A 9 41.98 35.19 58.77
C LEU A 9 40.46 35.35 58.96
N ALA A 10 40.03 36.31 59.79
CA ALA A 10 38.60 36.59 59.98
C ALA A 10 37.98 37.33 58.77
N ALA A 11 38.75 38.17 58.08
CA ALA A 11 38.28 38.89 56.90
C ALA A 11 38.12 37.99 55.65
N THR A 12 38.92 36.92 55.52
CA THR A 12 38.80 35.95 54.42
C THR A 12 37.70 34.92 54.65
N LEU A 13 37.35 34.61 55.91
CA LEU A 13 36.22 33.71 56.23
C LEU A 13 34.84 34.38 56.08
N LEU A 14 34.75 35.71 56.15
CA LEU A 14 33.51 36.46 55.90
C LEU A 14 33.28 36.81 54.41
N ALA A 15 34.32 36.77 53.56
CA ALA A 15 34.17 36.98 52.12
C ALA A 15 33.71 35.72 51.35
N SER A 16 33.84 34.52 51.95
CA SER A 16 33.36 33.26 51.37
C SER A 16 31.90 32.91 51.72
N ALA A 17 31.23 33.70 52.57
CA ALA A 17 29.84 33.49 52.96
C ALA A 17 28.81 34.17 52.02
N GLY A 18 29.27 34.91 51.00
CA GLY A 18 28.44 35.78 50.16
C GLY A 18 28.08 35.24 48.77
N ALA A 19 28.41 33.98 48.45
CA ALA A 19 28.04 33.36 47.19
C ALA A 19 27.12 32.15 47.44
N ILE A 20 25.97 32.40 48.07
CA ILE A 20 24.79 31.56 47.82
C ILE A 20 24.41 31.87 46.37
N GLY A 21 25.06 31.17 45.44
CA GLY A 21 24.61 31.10 44.07
C GLY A 21 23.18 30.62 44.13
N TRP A 22 22.25 31.48 43.76
CA TRP A 22 20.91 31.06 43.40
C TRP A 22 21.09 30.13 42.20
N THR A 23 21.26 28.84 42.45
CA THR A 23 20.93 27.84 41.46
C THR A 23 19.44 28.00 41.25
N GLN A 24 19.06 28.82 40.27
CA GLN A 24 17.76 28.69 39.64
C GLN A 24 17.72 27.25 39.14
N THR A 25 17.09 26.37 39.92
CA THR A 25 16.58 25.12 39.40
C THR A 25 15.71 25.54 38.22
N ALA A 26 16.19 25.33 36.99
CA ALA A 26 15.39 25.58 35.82
C ALA A 26 14.13 24.74 36.04
N ALA A 27 12.98 25.39 36.22
CA ALA A 27 11.72 24.69 36.40
C ALA A 27 11.57 23.72 35.24
N GLU A 28 11.38 22.44 35.56
CA GLU A 28 11.23 21.39 34.56
C GLU A 28 9.99 21.74 33.75
N ARG A 29 10.18 22.09 32.47
CA ARG A 29 9.09 22.56 31.62
C ARG A 29 8.08 21.42 31.45
N PRO A 30 6.77 21.68 31.58
CA PRO A 30 5.78 20.65 31.34
C PRO A 30 5.95 20.10 29.93
N ARG A 31 5.83 18.78 29.77
CA ARG A 31 6.02 18.13 28.48
C ARG A 31 4.69 17.85 27.82
N VAL A 32 4.53 18.29 26.57
CA VAL A 32 3.37 17.99 25.73
C VAL A 32 3.81 17.02 24.67
N VAL A 33 3.20 15.84 24.62
CA VAL A 33 3.50 14.84 23.58
C VAL A 33 2.46 14.92 22.48
N VAL A 34 2.90 15.13 21.24
CA VAL A 34 2.01 15.36 20.11
C VAL A 34 2.19 14.25 19.07
N ALA A 35 1.09 13.61 18.68
CA ALA A 35 1.05 12.77 17.49
C ALA A 35 0.14 13.41 16.44
N GLU A 36 0.68 13.62 15.25
CA GLU A 36 -0.13 13.97 14.08
C GLU A 36 -0.49 12.69 13.33
N PHE A 37 -1.77 12.56 12.96
CA PHE A 37 -2.27 11.42 12.23
C PHE A 37 -3.20 11.85 11.09
N ASP A 38 -2.80 11.49 9.87
CA ASP A 38 -3.57 11.65 8.64
C ASP A 38 -3.70 10.29 7.95
N GLY A 39 -4.91 9.73 7.97
CA GLY A 39 -5.18 8.46 7.28
C GLY A 39 -6.25 7.59 7.93
N ILE A 40 -6.28 6.32 7.51
CA ILE A 40 -7.25 5.32 7.97
C ILE A 40 -6.80 4.70 9.29
N ILE A 41 -7.71 4.56 10.25
CA ILE A 41 -7.43 3.84 11.50
C ILE A 41 -7.35 2.33 11.22
N HIS A 42 -6.19 1.75 11.45
CA HIS A 42 -5.86 0.34 11.22
C HIS A 42 -4.83 -0.12 12.27
N PRO A 43 -4.43 -1.40 12.34
CA PRO A 43 -3.61 -1.89 13.45
C PRO A 43 -2.28 -1.16 13.63
N VAL A 44 -1.59 -0.82 12.52
CA VAL A 44 -0.31 -0.08 12.57
C VAL A 44 -0.48 1.39 13.03
N SER A 45 -1.56 2.07 12.64
CA SER A 45 -1.81 3.45 13.12
C SER A 45 -2.32 3.45 14.56
N ALA A 46 -3.05 2.42 14.98
CA ALA A 46 -3.37 2.20 16.39
C ALA A 46 -2.12 1.96 17.23
N GLU A 47 -1.19 1.12 16.77
CA GLU A 47 0.10 0.91 17.44
C GLU A 47 0.85 2.25 17.62
N TYR A 48 0.97 3.06 16.58
CA TYR A 48 1.59 4.39 16.67
C TYR A 48 0.93 5.31 17.72
N LEU A 49 -0.41 5.40 17.72
CA LEU A 49 -1.13 6.25 18.67
C LEU A 49 -1.02 5.71 20.10
N ILE A 50 -1.02 4.38 20.28
CA ILE A 50 -0.83 3.72 21.59
C ILE A 50 0.59 3.95 22.10
N ASP A 51 1.62 3.73 21.27
CA ASP A 51 3.03 3.97 21.59
C ASP A 51 3.26 5.44 22.00
N THR A 52 2.56 6.37 21.35
CA THR A 52 2.61 7.80 21.72
C THR A 52 2.11 8.02 23.15
N ILE A 53 1.00 7.38 23.53
CA ILE A 53 0.46 7.46 24.90
C ILE A 53 1.43 6.78 25.88
N ASP A 54 2.00 5.64 25.52
CA ASP A 54 2.98 4.92 26.35
C ASP A 54 4.25 5.76 26.60
N GLN A 55 4.72 6.47 25.57
CA GLN A 55 5.86 7.38 25.68
C GLN A 55 5.54 8.59 26.58
N ALA A 56 4.33 9.14 26.47
CA ALA A 56 3.87 10.22 27.34
C ALA A 56 3.78 9.78 28.80
N ASP A 57 3.19 8.61 29.06
CA ASP A 57 3.09 8.04 30.40
C ASP A 57 4.45 7.71 31.02
N THR A 58 5.40 7.23 30.20
CA THR A 58 6.77 6.91 30.66
C THR A 58 7.59 8.16 30.94
N SER A 59 7.39 9.21 30.15
CA SER A 59 8.12 10.47 30.30
C SER A 59 7.49 11.47 31.27
N GLY A 60 6.37 11.11 31.91
CA GLY A 60 5.66 12.00 32.83
C GLY A 60 5.09 13.24 32.13
N ALA A 61 4.65 13.09 30.88
CA ALA A 61 4.10 14.20 30.12
C ALA A 61 2.80 14.73 30.75
N GLU A 62 2.62 16.04 30.64
CA GLU A 62 1.43 16.73 31.13
C GLU A 62 0.19 16.34 30.34
N VAL A 63 0.33 16.23 29.01
CA VAL A 63 -0.80 15.95 28.12
C VAL A 63 -0.32 15.34 26.82
N VAL A 64 -1.15 14.45 26.27
CA VAL A 64 -1.03 13.91 24.91
C VAL A 64 -1.99 14.65 24.00
N VAL A 65 -1.53 15.14 22.86
CA VAL A 65 -2.36 15.76 21.84
C VAL A 65 -2.32 14.92 20.56
N PHE A 66 -3.48 14.44 20.14
CA PHE A 66 -3.69 13.84 18.84
C PHE A 66 -4.24 14.87 17.87
N ILE A 67 -3.43 15.30 16.90
CA ILE A 67 -3.90 16.11 15.78
C ILE A 67 -4.42 15.16 14.71
N LEU A 68 -5.74 15.12 14.56
CA LEU A 68 -6.45 14.02 13.91
C LEU A 68 -7.12 14.47 12.62
N ARG A 69 -6.75 13.82 11.51
CA ARG A 69 -7.47 13.83 10.24
C ARG A 69 -7.71 12.39 9.79
N THR A 70 -8.97 11.97 9.79
CA THR A 70 -9.29 10.59 9.40
C THR A 70 -10.66 10.46 8.75
N PRO A 71 -10.77 9.65 7.67
CA PRO A 71 -12.05 9.24 7.12
C PRO A 71 -12.74 8.15 7.96
N GLY A 72 -12.04 7.55 8.94
CA GLY A 72 -12.51 6.40 9.69
C GLY A 72 -11.52 5.25 9.67
N GLY A 73 -11.99 4.05 9.98
CA GLY A 73 -11.17 2.84 9.96
C GLY A 73 -11.79 1.69 10.75
N LEU A 74 -10.96 0.73 11.14
CA LEU A 74 -11.40 -0.48 11.81
C LEU A 74 -11.88 -0.18 13.24
N LEU A 75 -13.06 -0.71 13.59
CA LEU A 75 -13.66 -0.51 14.91
C LEU A 75 -12.80 -1.10 16.03
N ASP A 76 -12.18 -2.27 15.81
CA ASP A 76 -11.32 -2.92 16.81
C ASP A 76 -10.07 -2.09 17.12
N SER A 77 -9.39 -1.57 16.08
CA SER A 77 -8.27 -0.64 16.24
C SER A 77 -8.70 0.63 16.98
N THR A 78 -9.89 1.15 16.69
CA THR A 78 -10.46 2.30 17.38
C THR A 78 -10.71 2.02 18.86
N ARG A 79 -11.30 0.87 19.19
CA ARG A 79 -11.54 0.43 20.57
C ARG A 79 -10.24 0.21 21.34
N ALA A 80 -9.20 -0.31 20.70
CA ALA A 80 -7.88 -0.46 21.30
C ALA A 80 -7.28 0.90 21.68
N ILE A 81 -7.33 1.89 20.77
CA ILE A 81 -6.87 3.26 21.05
C ILE A 81 -7.69 3.87 22.19
N VAL A 82 -9.03 3.82 22.14
CA VAL A 82 -9.89 4.39 23.19
C VAL A 82 -9.60 3.74 24.54
N SER A 83 -9.46 2.40 24.59
CA SER A 83 -9.14 1.69 25.83
C SER A 83 -7.82 2.19 26.42
N ARG A 84 -6.82 2.44 25.57
CA ARG A 84 -5.55 3.02 26.01
C ARG A 84 -5.66 4.48 26.45
N MET A 85 -6.48 5.30 25.79
CA MET A 85 -6.76 6.68 26.19
C MET A 85 -7.38 6.74 27.59
N ILE A 86 -8.32 5.83 27.87
CA ILE A 86 -9.02 5.71 29.16
C ILE A 86 -8.04 5.34 30.28
N THR A 87 -7.14 4.38 30.04
CA THR A 87 -6.18 3.90 31.05
C THR A 87 -4.91 4.74 31.14
N SER A 88 -4.75 5.74 30.28
CA SER A 88 -3.60 6.66 30.28
C SER A 88 -3.42 7.39 31.60
N ARG A 89 -2.16 7.65 31.97
CA ARG A 89 -1.85 8.53 33.11
C ARG A 89 -1.97 9.98 32.69
N ALA A 90 -1.40 10.33 31.54
CA ALA A 90 -1.55 11.64 30.93
C ALA A 90 -2.96 11.82 30.30
N PRO A 91 -3.62 12.97 30.49
CA PRO A 91 -4.77 13.41 29.71
C PRO A 91 -4.56 13.30 28.20
N VAL A 92 -5.57 12.82 27.46
CA VAL A 92 -5.52 12.74 26.00
C VAL A 92 -6.50 13.74 25.40
N VAL A 93 -5.94 14.68 24.63
CA VAL A 93 -6.66 15.68 23.86
C VAL A 93 -6.75 15.20 22.41
N VAL A 94 -7.93 15.25 21.82
CA VAL A 94 -8.11 15.07 20.37
C VAL A 94 -8.40 16.42 19.75
N PHE A 95 -7.54 16.85 18.84
CA PHE A 95 -7.68 18.07 18.05
C PHE A 95 -7.97 17.71 16.59
N VAL A 96 -9.20 17.93 16.13
CA VAL A 96 -9.57 17.75 14.74
C VAL A 96 -9.11 18.98 13.95
N GLY A 97 -8.06 18.82 13.16
CA GLY A 97 -7.44 19.94 12.47
C GLY A 97 -6.44 19.50 11.40
N PRO A 98 -5.84 20.47 10.68
CA PRO A 98 -6.19 21.90 10.62
C PRO A 98 -7.57 22.14 9.96
N SER A 99 -7.97 23.40 9.78
CA SER A 99 -9.20 23.78 9.05
C SER A 99 -9.39 23.01 7.73
N GLY A 100 -10.61 22.57 7.46
CA GLY A 100 -10.95 21.71 6.32
C GLY A 100 -10.69 20.22 6.54
N ALA A 101 -10.03 19.83 7.64
CA ALA A 101 -9.92 18.43 8.06
C ALA A 101 -11.26 17.87 8.56
N ARG A 102 -11.26 16.55 8.77
CA ARG A 102 -12.40 15.82 9.32
C ARG A 102 -11.95 14.70 10.25
N ALA A 103 -12.81 14.36 11.20
CA ALA A 103 -12.70 13.14 11.99
C ALA A 103 -14.02 12.37 11.90
N ALA A 104 -14.16 11.62 10.80
CA ALA A 104 -15.35 10.82 10.53
C ALA A 104 -15.21 9.41 11.11
N SER A 105 -16.34 8.74 11.38
CA SER A 105 -16.39 7.35 11.79
C SER A 105 -15.52 7.03 13.01
N ALA A 106 -14.45 6.23 12.87
CA ALA A 106 -13.48 5.99 13.93
C ALA A 106 -12.98 7.28 14.59
N GLY A 107 -12.73 8.33 13.80
CA GLY A 107 -12.28 9.63 14.33
C GLY A 107 -13.31 10.30 15.24
N PHE A 108 -14.60 10.13 14.96
CA PHE A 108 -15.66 10.61 15.84
C PHE A 108 -15.62 9.90 17.19
N LEU A 109 -15.48 8.57 17.20
CA LEU A 109 -15.38 7.80 18.44
C LEU A 109 -14.15 8.20 19.28
N LEU A 110 -12.99 8.42 18.63
CA LEU A 110 -11.80 8.93 19.32
C LEU A 110 -12.05 10.32 19.92
N THR A 111 -12.69 11.20 19.17
CA THR A 111 -13.04 12.56 19.61
C THR A 111 -13.98 12.52 20.82
N ILE A 112 -15.05 11.71 20.78
CA ILE A 112 -15.99 11.57 21.90
C ILE A 112 -15.36 10.89 23.12
N ALA A 113 -14.36 10.03 22.95
CA ALA A 113 -13.63 9.40 24.04
C ALA A 113 -12.62 10.34 24.74
N ALA A 114 -12.12 11.34 24.02
CA ALA A 114 -11.05 12.23 24.47
C ALA A 114 -11.36 12.88 25.81
N ASP A 115 -10.34 13.16 26.62
CA ASP A 115 -10.53 13.96 27.83
C ASP A 115 -10.92 15.39 27.49
N VAL A 116 -10.35 15.91 26.41
CA VAL A 116 -10.71 17.19 25.81
C VAL A 116 -10.81 17.00 24.30
N ALA A 117 -11.94 17.37 23.73
CA ALA A 117 -12.22 17.31 22.31
C ALA A 117 -12.21 18.72 21.73
N VAL A 118 -11.35 18.99 20.76
CA VAL A 118 -11.18 20.32 20.16
C VAL A 118 -11.29 20.21 18.66
N MET A 119 -11.90 21.21 18.03
CA MET A 119 -11.98 21.29 16.57
C MET A 119 -11.41 22.61 16.07
N ALA A 120 -10.73 22.58 14.93
CA ALA A 120 -10.42 23.79 14.19
C ALA A 120 -11.69 24.29 13.47
N PRO A 121 -11.88 25.61 13.30
CA PRO A 121 -12.98 26.15 12.52
C PRO A 121 -12.99 25.59 11.08
N GLY A 122 -14.17 25.25 10.57
CA GLY A 122 -14.33 24.67 9.23
C GLY A 122 -13.97 23.19 9.14
N THR A 123 -13.94 22.46 10.26
CA THR A 123 -13.81 21.01 10.30
C THR A 123 -15.16 20.34 10.58
N HIS A 124 -15.24 19.01 10.42
CA HIS A 124 -16.45 18.25 10.72
C HIS A 124 -16.16 16.88 11.34
N ILE A 125 -17.13 16.38 12.13
CA ILE A 125 -17.10 15.07 12.79
C ILE A 125 -18.43 14.31 12.58
N GLY A 126 -18.51 13.07 13.07
CA GLY A 126 -19.71 12.24 12.99
C GLY A 126 -19.62 11.19 11.89
N ALA A 127 -20.75 10.88 11.23
CA ALA A 127 -20.87 9.86 10.19
C ALA A 127 -20.21 8.53 10.61
N ALA A 128 -20.69 7.99 11.73
CA ALA A 128 -20.08 6.87 12.45
C ALA A 128 -20.90 5.57 12.38
N HIS A 129 -21.75 5.43 11.36
CA HIS A 129 -22.45 4.19 11.10
C HIS A 129 -21.46 3.08 10.70
N PRO A 130 -21.49 1.90 11.35
CA PRO A 130 -20.65 0.78 10.97
C PRO A 130 -21.03 0.25 9.60
N VAL A 131 -20.02 -0.10 8.80
CA VAL A 131 -20.21 -0.71 7.49
C VAL A 131 -19.36 -1.97 7.38
N SER A 132 -19.71 -2.85 6.43
CA SER A 132 -18.91 -4.03 6.16
C SER A 132 -17.51 -3.62 5.70
N GLY A 133 -16.51 -4.34 6.20
CA GLY A 133 -15.17 -4.29 5.62
C GLY A 133 -15.15 -4.81 4.18
N SER A 134 -15.96 -5.75 3.73
CA SER A 134 -15.93 -6.10 2.29
C SER A 134 -16.50 -4.99 1.39
N GLY A 135 -17.17 -4.00 1.99
CA GLY A 135 -17.91 -3.01 1.25
C GLY A 135 -19.24 -3.50 0.67
N GLU A 136 -19.57 -4.76 0.91
CA GLU A 136 -20.87 -5.30 0.57
C GLU A 136 -21.92 -4.75 1.53
N THR A 137 -23.16 -4.64 1.04
CA THR A 137 -24.30 -4.33 1.90
C THR A 137 -24.42 -5.42 2.96
N MET A 138 -24.22 -5.02 4.23
CA MET A 138 -24.45 -5.92 5.35
C MET A 138 -25.92 -6.35 5.35
N ASP A 139 -26.17 -7.60 5.73
CA ASP A 139 -27.52 -8.06 6.08
C ASP A 139 -28.14 -7.07 7.09
N GLU A 140 -29.41 -6.74 6.91
CA GLU A 140 -30.09 -5.71 7.70
C GLU A 140 -30.06 -6.03 9.21
N THR A 141 -30.15 -7.32 9.57
CA THR A 141 -30.06 -7.77 10.97
C THR A 141 -28.66 -7.54 11.53
N MET A 142 -27.62 -7.84 10.75
CA MET A 142 -26.23 -7.64 11.15
C MET A 142 -25.87 -6.15 11.23
N SER A 143 -26.32 -5.34 10.27
CA SER A 143 -26.15 -3.88 10.30
C SER A 143 -26.80 -3.28 11.55
N LYS A 144 -28.07 -3.62 11.82
CA LYS A 144 -28.77 -3.17 13.04
C LYS A 144 -28.06 -3.59 14.32
N LYS A 145 -27.55 -4.83 14.39
CA LYS A 145 -26.77 -5.30 15.55
C LYS A 145 -25.48 -4.50 15.73
N ALA A 146 -24.70 -4.32 14.67
CA ALA A 146 -23.44 -3.59 14.71
C ALA A 146 -23.66 -2.10 15.06
N ALA A 147 -24.66 -1.47 14.45
CA ALA A 147 -25.03 -0.09 14.74
C ALA A 147 -25.52 0.08 16.18
N SER A 148 -26.35 -0.84 16.68
CA SER A 148 -26.83 -0.82 18.06
C SER A 148 -25.70 -0.99 19.09
N ASP A 149 -24.77 -1.93 18.84
CA ASP A 149 -23.59 -2.13 19.70
C ASP A 149 -22.67 -0.89 19.69
N THR A 150 -22.39 -0.35 18.51
CA THR A 150 -21.56 0.86 18.37
C THR A 150 -22.23 2.09 18.99
N ALA A 151 -23.56 2.20 18.87
CA ALA A 151 -24.33 3.27 19.50
C ALA A 151 -24.35 3.14 21.02
N ALA A 152 -24.43 1.92 21.57
CA ALA A 152 -24.28 1.71 23.01
C ALA A 152 -22.87 2.10 23.49
N TYR A 153 -21.84 1.73 22.72
CA TYR A 153 -20.46 2.09 23.01
C TYR A 153 -20.20 3.60 23.00
N VAL A 154 -20.64 4.34 21.97
CA VAL A 154 -20.42 5.79 21.94
C VAL A 154 -21.24 6.54 22.99
N ARG A 155 -22.45 6.05 23.33
CA ARG A 155 -23.26 6.65 24.39
C ARG A 155 -22.59 6.55 25.76
N SER A 156 -21.96 5.42 26.08
CA SER A 156 -21.24 5.28 27.35
C SER A 156 -20.03 6.20 27.43
N LEU A 157 -19.31 6.38 26.32
CA LEU A 157 -18.21 7.36 26.24
C LEU A 157 -18.71 8.80 26.40
N ALA A 158 -19.79 9.16 25.70
CA ALA A 158 -20.36 10.50 25.76
C ALA A 158 -20.86 10.83 27.18
N GLU A 159 -21.58 9.92 27.82
CA GLU A 159 -22.09 10.08 29.18
C GLU A 159 -20.95 10.30 30.19
N ALA A 160 -19.92 9.45 30.15
CA ALA A 160 -18.76 9.57 31.03
C ALA A 160 -17.97 10.88 30.84
N ARG A 161 -18.07 11.48 29.65
CA ARG A 161 -17.40 12.74 29.29
C ARG A 161 -18.30 13.97 29.36
N GLY A 162 -19.57 13.82 29.72
CA GLY A 162 -20.53 14.94 29.76
C GLY A 162 -20.87 15.51 28.39
N ARG A 163 -20.73 14.71 27.33
CA ARG A 163 -21.05 15.07 25.94
C ARG A 163 -22.47 14.66 25.58
N SER A 164 -23.06 15.25 24.54
CA SER A 164 -24.42 14.89 24.13
C SER A 164 -24.54 13.43 23.71
N VAL A 165 -25.19 12.64 24.58
CA VAL A 165 -25.53 11.24 24.36
C VAL A 165 -26.47 11.06 23.14
N PRO A 166 -27.55 11.86 22.94
CA PRO A 166 -28.43 11.69 21.80
C PRO A 166 -27.72 11.93 20.46
N LEU A 167 -27.03 13.06 20.31
CA LEU A 167 -26.30 13.36 19.07
C LEU A 167 -25.17 12.37 18.79
N SER A 168 -24.53 11.84 19.83
CA SER A 168 -23.53 10.79 19.68
C SER A 168 -24.14 9.49 19.16
N ALA A 169 -25.35 9.14 19.60
CA ALA A 169 -26.09 8.00 19.06
C ALA A 169 -26.53 8.26 17.61
N ASP A 170 -27.05 9.44 17.29
CA ASP A 170 -27.47 9.82 15.94
C ASP A 170 -26.33 9.75 14.93
N ALA A 171 -25.10 10.08 15.34
CA ALA A 171 -23.91 9.94 14.50
C ALA A 171 -23.72 8.50 14.00
N VAL A 172 -24.09 7.52 14.83
CA VAL A 172 -23.96 6.09 14.55
C VAL A 172 -25.21 5.53 13.89
N LEU A 173 -26.39 5.80 14.43
CA LEU A 173 -27.65 5.21 13.97
C LEU A 173 -28.11 5.84 12.65
N GLU A 174 -28.01 7.16 12.54
CA GLU A 174 -28.54 7.95 11.42
C GLU A 174 -27.43 8.47 10.49
N SER A 175 -26.17 8.08 10.73
CA SER A 175 -25.00 8.59 10.00
C SER A 175 -24.85 10.13 10.05
N ARG A 176 -25.38 10.78 11.09
CA ARG A 176 -25.36 12.24 11.18
C ARG A 176 -23.93 12.77 11.30
N ALA A 177 -23.60 13.78 10.50
CA ALA A 177 -22.37 14.55 10.61
C ALA A 177 -22.65 15.92 11.22
N PHE A 178 -21.64 16.50 11.86
CA PHE A 178 -21.71 17.78 12.56
C PHE A 178 -20.55 18.66 12.13
N THR A 179 -20.84 19.91 11.83
CA THR A 179 -19.84 20.97 11.69
C THR A 179 -19.20 21.30 13.04
N ASP A 180 -18.06 21.99 13.02
CA ASP A 180 -17.39 22.48 14.24
C ASP A 180 -18.33 23.31 15.15
N ARG A 181 -19.23 24.12 14.56
CA ARG A 181 -20.20 24.94 15.31
C ARG A 181 -21.32 24.10 15.91
N GLU A 182 -21.95 23.24 15.12
CA GLU A 182 -23.02 22.36 15.63
C GLU A 182 -22.51 21.45 16.76
N ALA A 183 -21.25 20.99 16.65
CA ALA A 183 -20.63 20.17 17.67
C ALA A 183 -20.36 20.95 18.98
N LEU A 184 -20.00 22.24 18.89
CA LEU A 184 -19.74 23.09 20.06
C LEU A 184 -21.03 23.62 20.71
N GLU A 185 -22.00 24.03 19.89
CA GLU A 185 -23.24 24.68 20.33
C GLU A 185 -24.31 23.68 20.81
N ALA A 186 -24.08 22.38 20.61
CA ALA A 186 -24.94 21.33 21.14
C ALA A 186 -25.08 21.41 22.67
N SER A 187 -26.20 20.92 23.20
CA SER A 187 -26.48 20.90 24.65
C SER A 187 -26.90 19.51 25.10
N PRO A 188 -26.04 18.77 25.84
CA PRO A 188 -24.61 19.04 26.11
C PRO A 188 -23.75 19.08 24.84
N PRO A 189 -22.55 19.69 24.85
CA PRO A 189 -21.75 19.82 23.64
C PRO A 189 -21.14 18.47 23.22
N LEU A 190 -20.79 18.33 21.93
CA LEU A 190 -20.00 17.18 21.43
C LEU A 190 -18.49 17.43 21.56
N ILE A 191 -18.07 18.69 21.56
CA ILE A 191 -16.68 19.11 21.74
C ILE A 191 -16.57 20.21 22.78
N ASP A 192 -15.37 20.41 23.30
CA ASP A 192 -15.13 21.33 24.41
C ASP A 192 -14.98 22.78 23.97
N PHE A 193 -14.19 23.05 22.92
CA PHE A 193 -13.94 24.39 22.39
C PHE A 193 -13.32 24.34 20.98
N HIS A 194 -13.11 25.50 20.38
CA HIS A 194 -12.40 25.65 19.10
C HIS A 194 -10.96 26.14 19.31
N ALA A 195 -10.03 25.63 18.51
CA ALA A 195 -8.66 26.13 18.46
C ALA A 195 -8.19 26.25 17.00
N ALA A 196 -7.52 27.35 16.65
CA ALA A 196 -7.04 27.54 15.28
C ALA A 196 -5.88 26.59 14.92
N ASP A 197 -4.99 26.35 15.88
CA ASP A 197 -3.78 25.55 15.73
C ASP A 197 -3.34 24.98 17.08
N LEU A 198 -2.19 24.29 17.11
CA LEU A 198 -1.64 23.69 18.32
C LEU A 198 -1.27 24.74 19.38
N ASP A 199 -0.76 25.91 18.99
CA ASP A 199 -0.35 26.93 19.95
C ASP A 199 -1.57 27.55 20.63
N ASP A 200 -2.64 27.79 19.87
CA ASP A 200 -3.93 28.23 20.39
C ASP A 200 -4.58 27.19 21.30
N LEU A 201 -4.51 25.92 20.91
CA LEU A 201 -4.96 24.80 21.73
C LEU A 201 -4.22 24.76 23.07
N LEU A 202 -2.89 24.84 23.07
CA LEU A 202 -2.10 24.79 24.30
C LEU A 202 -2.37 25.99 25.21
N ARG A 203 -2.54 27.19 24.66
CA ARG A 203 -2.94 28.37 25.44
C ARG A 203 -4.32 28.22 26.10
N GLN A 204 -5.28 27.59 25.43
CA GLN A 204 -6.63 27.38 25.96
C GLN A 204 -6.72 26.18 26.91
N LEU A 205 -5.77 25.24 26.84
CA LEU A 205 -5.67 24.12 27.78
C LEU A 205 -5.03 24.51 29.11
N ASP A 206 -4.19 25.55 29.13
CA ASP A 206 -3.49 26.00 30.33
C ASP A 206 -4.48 26.35 31.46
N GLY A 207 -4.26 25.81 32.65
CA GLY A 207 -5.13 25.98 33.81
C GLY A 207 -6.47 25.22 33.73
N ARG A 208 -6.73 24.45 32.67
CA ARG A 208 -7.99 23.71 32.52
C ARG A 208 -7.98 22.46 33.37
N THR A 209 -9.05 22.24 34.14
CA THR A 209 -9.21 21.02 34.92
C THR A 209 -9.90 19.93 34.10
N VAL A 210 -9.24 18.78 34.01
CA VAL A 210 -9.67 17.61 33.25
C VAL A 210 -10.03 16.47 34.20
N LYS A 211 -11.22 15.90 34.02
CA LYS A 211 -11.68 14.73 34.77
C LYS A 211 -11.40 13.44 34.00
N ARG A 212 -10.64 12.53 34.60
CA ARG A 212 -10.31 11.19 34.11
C ARG A 212 -11.47 10.22 34.33
N PHE A 213 -11.48 9.11 33.60
CA PHE A 213 -12.49 8.05 33.74
C PHE A 213 -12.51 7.39 35.11
N ASP A 214 -11.36 7.33 35.80
CA ASP A 214 -11.24 6.81 37.16
C ASP A 214 -11.68 7.81 38.25
N GLY A 215 -12.18 8.98 37.84
CA GLY A 215 -12.66 10.04 38.73
C GLY A 215 -11.57 11.03 39.18
N ARG A 216 -10.28 10.76 38.91
CA ARG A 216 -9.22 11.74 39.20
C ARG A 216 -9.43 13.00 38.38
N SER A 217 -9.14 14.15 38.97
CA SER A 217 -9.11 15.43 38.27
C SER A 217 -7.70 15.98 38.28
N THR A 218 -7.23 16.48 37.15
CA THR A 218 -5.91 17.10 37.01
C THR A 218 -6.07 18.46 36.35
N THR A 219 -5.35 19.46 36.83
CA THR A 219 -5.30 20.78 36.20
C THR A 219 -4.08 20.82 35.30
N LEU A 220 -4.29 21.13 34.03
CA LEU A 220 -3.22 21.13 33.03
C LEU A 220 -2.32 22.36 33.19
N ASP A 221 -1.01 22.15 33.21
CA ASP A 221 -0.01 23.22 33.05
C ASP A 221 0.68 23.09 31.69
N THR A 222 0.31 23.92 30.73
CA THR A 222 0.92 23.94 29.39
C THR A 222 1.79 25.18 29.19
N THR A 223 2.08 25.92 30.25
CA THR A 223 2.84 27.17 30.19
C THR A 223 4.30 26.89 29.80
N ASN A 224 4.74 27.47 28.68
CA ASN A 224 6.07 27.25 28.10
C ASN A 224 6.45 25.77 27.96
N ALA A 225 5.46 24.93 27.66
CA ALA A 225 5.65 23.49 27.55
C ALA A 225 6.66 23.10 26.46
N ASP A 226 7.43 22.04 26.74
CA ASP A 226 8.28 21.39 25.75
C ASP A 226 7.43 20.46 24.87
N VAL A 227 7.23 20.85 23.61
CA VAL A 227 6.37 20.13 22.66
C VAL A 227 7.19 19.05 21.94
N VAL A 228 6.99 17.80 22.33
CA VAL A 228 7.64 16.63 21.74
C VAL A 228 6.73 16.00 20.71
N ARG A 229 7.06 16.16 19.43
CA ARG A 229 6.35 15.54 18.32
C ARG A 229 6.84 14.11 18.11
N VAL A 230 5.95 13.15 18.28
CA VAL A 230 6.21 11.73 18.02
C VAL A 230 5.88 11.46 16.57
N ALA A 231 6.84 10.89 15.84
CA ALA A 231 6.64 10.43 14.48
C ALA A 231 6.55 8.90 14.47
N MET A 232 5.82 8.36 13.50
CA MET A 232 5.85 6.93 13.22
C MET A 232 7.29 6.45 13.01
N THR A 233 7.63 5.29 13.58
CA THR A 233 8.91 4.61 13.31
C THR A 233 8.99 4.22 11.84
N ARG A 234 10.21 3.98 11.32
CA ARG A 234 10.39 3.52 9.92
C ARG A 234 9.59 2.24 9.60
N ARG A 235 9.46 1.34 10.58
CA ARG A 235 8.63 0.14 10.45
C ARG A 235 7.15 0.51 10.29
N GLN A 236 6.62 1.36 11.17
CA GLN A 236 5.23 1.81 11.10
C GLN A 236 4.95 2.59 9.81
N GLN A 237 5.85 3.47 9.39
CA GLN A 237 5.76 4.20 8.12
C GLN A 237 5.68 3.24 6.93
N PHE A 238 6.56 2.24 6.88
CA PHE A 238 6.56 1.25 5.80
C PHE A 238 5.28 0.41 5.78
N LEU A 239 4.87 -0.12 6.93
CA LEU A 239 3.68 -0.96 7.02
C LEU A 239 2.39 -0.16 6.78
N SER A 240 2.31 1.08 7.26
CA SER A 240 1.17 1.97 7.00
C SER A 240 1.12 2.41 5.53
N ALA A 241 2.27 2.65 4.90
CA ALA A 241 2.33 2.93 3.46
C ALA A 241 1.81 1.73 2.64
N ILE A 242 2.16 0.50 3.01
CA ILE A 242 1.64 -0.71 2.35
C ILE A 242 0.12 -0.85 2.57
N ALA A 243 -0.37 -0.52 3.76
CA ALA A 243 -1.79 -0.55 4.08
C ALA A 243 -2.61 0.52 3.32
N HIS A 244 -1.97 1.43 2.57
CA HIS A 244 -2.68 2.38 1.74
C HIS A 244 -3.31 1.68 0.51
N PRO A 245 -4.61 1.87 0.21
CA PRO A 245 -5.31 1.15 -0.86
C PRO A 245 -4.64 1.24 -2.23
N GLN A 246 -4.09 2.42 -2.55
CA GLN A 246 -3.40 2.65 -3.81
C GLN A 246 -2.09 1.86 -3.90
N VAL A 247 -1.34 1.77 -2.80
CA VAL A 247 -0.07 1.03 -2.75
C VAL A 247 -0.36 -0.48 -2.81
N ALA A 248 -1.35 -0.95 -2.05
CA ALA A 248 -1.82 -2.33 -2.12
C ALA A 248 -2.22 -2.75 -3.56
N TYR A 249 -2.96 -1.88 -4.25
CA TYR A 249 -3.35 -2.09 -5.64
C TYR A 249 -2.14 -2.16 -6.58
N LEU A 250 -1.20 -1.22 -6.48
CA LEU A 250 0.02 -1.21 -7.29
C LEU A 250 0.89 -2.45 -7.03
N LEU A 251 1.04 -2.86 -5.77
CA LEU A 251 1.77 -4.07 -5.39
C LEU A 251 1.10 -5.32 -5.95
N MET A 252 -0.23 -5.38 -5.95
CA MET A 252 -0.98 -6.50 -6.55
C MET A 252 -0.78 -6.55 -8.06
N THR A 253 -0.90 -5.42 -8.76
CA THR A 253 -0.71 -5.37 -10.22
C THR A 253 0.73 -5.66 -10.61
N LEU A 254 1.71 -5.04 -9.94
CA LEU A 254 3.13 -5.28 -10.18
C LEU A 254 3.49 -6.74 -9.88
N GLY A 255 2.97 -7.24 -8.76
CA GLY A 255 3.20 -8.60 -8.32
C GLY A 255 2.76 -9.62 -9.34
N MET A 256 1.56 -9.41 -9.88
CA MET A 256 1.04 -10.25 -10.92
C MET A 256 1.76 -10.09 -12.25
N LEU A 257 2.10 -8.86 -12.66
CA LEU A 257 2.84 -8.61 -13.89
C LEU A 257 4.21 -9.30 -13.85
N GLY A 258 4.90 -9.25 -12.71
CA GLY A 258 6.19 -9.91 -12.50
C GLY A 258 6.10 -11.42 -12.64
N LEU A 259 5.11 -12.06 -11.99
CA LEU A 259 4.86 -13.49 -12.18
C LEU A 259 4.51 -13.81 -13.64
N THR A 260 3.68 -12.99 -14.27
CA THR A 260 3.28 -13.16 -15.68
C THR A 260 4.52 -13.17 -16.59
N ILE A 261 5.45 -12.25 -16.39
CA ILE A 261 6.72 -12.16 -17.15
C ILE A 261 7.62 -13.38 -16.90
N GLU A 262 7.73 -13.84 -15.66
CA GLU A 262 8.52 -15.04 -15.31
C GLU A 262 7.95 -16.30 -15.97
N LEU A 263 6.62 -16.44 -15.96
CA LEU A 263 5.91 -17.53 -16.64
C LEU A 263 6.11 -17.50 -18.16
N TRP A 264 6.34 -16.32 -18.75
CA TRP A 264 6.58 -16.15 -20.19
C TRP A 264 8.03 -16.37 -20.59
N ASN A 265 8.98 -16.00 -19.74
CA ASN A 265 10.41 -16.20 -19.96
C ASN A 265 11.00 -16.99 -18.80
N PRO A 266 10.76 -18.32 -18.74
CA PRO A 266 11.28 -19.14 -17.66
C PRO A 266 12.80 -18.97 -17.53
N GLY A 267 13.28 -18.59 -16.35
CA GLY A 267 14.70 -18.39 -16.08
C GLY A 267 15.15 -16.93 -15.96
N ALA A 268 14.24 -15.95 -16.10
CA ALA A 268 14.54 -14.56 -15.79
C ALA A 268 14.76 -14.31 -14.28
N VAL A 269 14.11 -15.13 -13.41
CA VAL A 269 14.16 -15.17 -11.93
C VAL A 269 13.75 -13.87 -11.23
N VAL A 270 14.32 -12.73 -11.61
CA VAL A 270 14.09 -11.42 -11.00
C VAL A 270 12.61 -10.97 -11.12
N PRO A 271 11.94 -11.04 -12.28
CA PRO A 271 10.52 -10.69 -12.38
C PRO A 271 9.66 -11.58 -11.49
N GLY A 272 9.97 -12.87 -11.39
CA GLY A 272 9.28 -13.82 -10.52
C GLY A 272 9.43 -13.48 -9.03
N VAL A 273 10.65 -13.17 -8.57
CA VAL A 273 10.92 -12.81 -7.17
C VAL A 273 10.26 -11.47 -6.79
N VAL A 274 10.42 -10.44 -7.63
CA VAL A 274 9.77 -9.14 -7.41
C VAL A 274 8.25 -9.29 -7.46
N GLY A 275 7.76 -10.10 -8.38
CA GLY A 275 6.35 -10.45 -8.53
C GLY A 275 5.78 -11.09 -7.28
N GLY A 276 6.41 -12.17 -6.81
CA GLY A 276 6.02 -12.90 -5.62
C GLY A 276 6.06 -12.03 -4.35
N LEU A 277 7.14 -11.26 -4.14
CA LEU A 277 7.26 -10.39 -2.98
C LEU A 277 6.18 -9.31 -2.98
N SER A 278 5.92 -8.69 -4.14
CA SER A 278 4.88 -7.65 -4.25
C SER A 278 3.49 -8.23 -3.99
N LEU A 279 3.19 -9.46 -4.44
CA LEU A 279 1.93 -10.14 -4.10
C LEU A 279 1.81 -10.46 -2.61
N LEU A 280 2.88 -10.93 -1.97
CA LEU A 280 2.86 -11.20 -0.52
C LEU A 280 2.57 -9.92 0.28
N LEU A 281 3.21 -8.80 -0.09
CA LEU A 281 2.94 -7.50 0.53
C LEU A 281 1.53 -6.99 0.22
N ALA A 282 1.04 -7.20 -1.00
CA ALA A 282 -0.34 -6.90 -1.36
C ALA A 282 -1.33 -7.70 -0.50
N PHE A 283 -1.13 -9.01 -0.33
CA PHE A 283 -1.98 -9.85 0.52
C PHE A 283 -1.97 -9.42 1.98
N PHE A 284 -0.82 -8.99 2.52
CA PHE A 284 -0.76 -8.37 3.84
C PHE A 284 -1.63 -7.11 3.90
N ALA A 285 -1.57 -6.24 2.88
CA ALA A 285 -2.42 -5.07 2.82
C ALA A 285 -3.92 -5.43 2.72
N LEU A 286 -4.27 -6.48 1.96
CA LEU A 286 -5.66 -6.95 1.82
C LEU A 286 -6.25 -7.53 3.12
N GLN A 287 -5.41 -7.99 4.06
CA GLN A 287 -5.89 -8.39 5.39
C GLN A 287 -6.33 -7.20 6.25
N ILE A 288 -5.70 -6.04 6.02
CA ILE A 288 -5.98 -4.81 6.74
C ILE A 288 -7.09 -4.03 6.04
N LEU A 289 -7.12 -4.12 4.71
CA LEU A 289 -8.03 -3.35 3.89
C LEU A 289 -9.40 -4.02 3.75
N PRO A 290 -10.45 -3.21 3.86
CA PRO A 290 -11.80 -3.64 3.60
C PRO A 290 -12.00 -3.86 2.07
N VAL A 291 -11.68 -5.07 1.56
CA VAL A 291 -11.73 -5.39 0.12
C VAL A 291 -12.90 -6.27 -0.29
N ASN A 292 -13.52 -5.94 -1.42
CA ASN A 292 -14.57 -6.76 -2.02
C ASN A 292 -13.97 -7.98 -2.72
N THR A 293 -14.29 -9.17 -2.22
CA THR A 293 -13.87 -10.46 -2.76
C THR A 293 -14.30 -10.68 -4.21
N THR A 294 -15.49 -10.23 -4.63
CA THR A 294 -15.94 -10.31 -6.03
C THR A 294 -15.04 -9.47 -6.94
N GLY A 295 -14.68 -8.26 -6.50
CA GLY A 295 -13.76 -7.39 -7.23
C GLY A 295 -12.39 -8.05 -7.41
N LEU A 296 -11.86 -8.65 -6.34
CA LEU A 296 -10.60 -9.40 -6.38
C LEU A 296 -10.68 -10.61 -7.34
N LEU A 297 -11.74 -11.41 -7.27
CA LEU A 297 -11.94 -12.56 -8.16
C LEU A 297 -12.04 -12.14 -9.63
N LEU A 298 -12.70 -11.01 -9.93
CA LEU A 298 -12.76 -10.46 -11.29
C LEU A 298 -11.39 -10.00 -11.81
N ILE A 299 -10.55 -9.42 -10.94
CA ILE A 299 -9.16 -9.07 -11.29
C ILE A 299 -8.38 -10.34 -11.64
N LEU A 300 -8.45 -11.36 -10.79
CA LEU A 300 -7.77 -12.64 -11.02
C LEU A 300 -8.29 -13.35 -12.27
N PHE A 301 -9.60 -13.28 -12.53
CA PHE A 301 -10.22 -13.83 -13.73
C PHE A 301 -9.77 -13.10 -14.99
N GLY A 302 -9.83 -11.76 -15.01
CA GLY A 302 -9.47 -10.97 -16.18
C GLY A 302 -8.03 -11.18 -16.61
N LEU A 303 -7.16 -11.26 -15.63
CA LEU A 303 -5.77 -11.65 -15.79
C LEU A 303 -5.58 -13.08 -16.30
N GLY A 304 -6.36 -14.05 -15.81
CA GLY A 304 -6.40 -15.41 -16.37
C GLY A 304 -6.77 -15.40 -17.86
N LEU A 305 -7.74 -14.57 -18.27
CA LEU A 305 -8.10 -14.38 -19.67
C LEU A 305 -6.97 -13.76 -20.49
N LEU A 306 -6.25 -12.77 -19.93
CA LEU A 306 -5.07 -12.19 -20.56
C LEU A 306 -3.96 -13.21 -20.80
N ILE A 307 -3.74 -14.12 -19.85
CA ILE A 307 -2.79 -15.24 -20.01
C ILE A 307 -3.29 -16.23 -21.08
N LEU A 308 -4.59 -16.51 -21.10
CA LEU A 308 -5.18 -17.49 -22.00
C LEU A 308 -5.21 -17.02 -23.47
N GLU A 309 -5.40 -15.72 -23.73
CA GLU A 309 -5.30 -15.09 -25.05
C GLU A 309 -3.97 -15.41 -25.76
N LEU A 310 -2.90 -15.69 -25.00
CA LEU A 310 -1.59 -16.01 -25.56
C LEU A 310 -1.39 -17.50 -25.88
N LYS A 311 -2.17 -18.37 -25.22
CA LYS A 311 -2.14 -19.83 -25.49
C LYS A 311 -3.14 -20.24 -26.56
N ILE A 312 -4.29 -19.57 -26.60
CA ILE A 312 -5.38 -19.84 -27.51
C ILE A 312 -5.50 -18.67 -28.49
N PRO A 313 -5.46 -18.88 -29.81
CA PRO A 313 -5.69 -17.83 -30.78
C PRO A 313 -7.16 -17.38 -30.74
N SER A 314 -7.48 -16.41 -29.88
CA SER A 314 -8.83 -15.86 -29.69
C SER A 314 -9.05 -14.51 -30.36
N PHE A 315 -8.12 -14.08 -31.22
CA PHE A 315 -8.22 -12.85 -32.02
C PHE A 315 -8.52 -11.58 -31.18
N GLY A 316 -8.02 -11.54 -29.94
CA GLY A 316 -8.17 -10.41 -29.02
C GLY A 316 -9.42 -10.46 -28.14
N ILE A 317 -10.31 -11.45 -28.29
CA ILE A 317 -11.55 -11.53 -27.50
C ILE A 317 -11.26 -11.77 -26.00
N LEU A 318 -10.34 -12.69 -25.68
CA LEU A 318 -9.92 -12.94 -24.29
C LEU A 318 -9.09 -11.76 -23.75
N GLY A 319 -8.34 -11.09 -24.63
CA GLY A 319 -7.62 -9.84 -24.32
C GLY A 319 -8.54 -8.69 -23.87
N ILE A 320 -9.61 -8.45 -24.65
CA ILE A 320 -10.62 -7.42 -24.34
C ILE A 320 -11.40 -7.84 -23.09
N GLY A 321 -11.88 -9.08 -23.03
CA GLY A 321 -12.58 -9.61 -21.87
C GLY A 321 -11.75 -9.50 -20.59
N GLY A 322 -10.46 -9.83 -20.67
CA GLY A 322 -9.51 -9.72 -19.58
C GLY A 322 -9.31 -8.28 -19.11
N THR A 323 -9.16 -7.35 -20.05
CA THR A 323 -9.03 -5.91 -19.76
C THR A 323 -10.30 -5.34 -19.10
N VAL A 324 -11.49 -5.71 -19.60
CA VAL A 324 -12.77 -5.29 -19.03
C VAL A 324 -12.94 -5.87 -17.62
N SER A 325 -12.64 -7.17 -17.42
CA SER A 325 -12.69 -7.80 -16.11
C SER A 325 -11.72 -7.16 -15.11
N LEU A 326 -10.50 -6.81 -15.54
CA LEU A 326 -9.55 -6.06 -14.71
C LEU A 326 -10.09 -4.68 -14.32
N LEU A 327 -10.69 -3.94 -15.27
CA LEU A 327 -11.24 -2.61 -15.01
C LEU A 327 -12.42 -2.68 -14.03
N VAL A 328 -13.41 -3.54 -14.32
CA VAL A 328 -14.61 -3.72 -13.48
C VAL A 328 -14.22 -4.25 -12.11
N GLY A 329 -13.35 -5.26 -12.04
CA GLY A 329 -12.84 -5.81 -10.78
C GLY A 329 -12.11 -4.78 -9.94
N SER A 330 -11.23 -3.97 -10.54
CA SER A 330 -10.51 -2.88 -9.85
C SER A 330 -11.45 -1.81 -9.29
N ILE A 331 -12.51 -1.48 -10.05
CA ILE A 331 -13.55 -0.55 -9.61
C ILE A 331 -14.36 -1.12 -8.44
N MET A 332 -14.76 -2.39 -8.53
CA MET A 332 -15.56 -3.04 -7.49
C MET A 332 -14.78 -3.32 -6.21
N MET A 333 -13.47 -3.56 -6.30
CA MET A 333 -12.61 -3.91 -5.18
C MET A 333 -12.62 -2.87 -4.05
N THR A 334 -12.80 -1.57 -4.36
CA THR A 334 -12.53 -0.47 -3.40
C THR A 334 -13.63 0.58 -3.26
N ARG A 335 -14.70 0.55 -4.07
CA ARG A 335 -15.70 1.64 -4.14
C ARG A 335 -16.69 1.74 -2.99
N ALA A 336 -16.69 0.80 -2.06
CA ALA A 336 -17.76 0.72 -1.09
C ALA A 336 -17.58 1.57 0.17
N THR A 337 -16.41 2.16 0.40
CA THR A 337 -16.16 3.05 1.53
C THR A 337 -15.52 4.37 1.05
N PRO A 338 -16.23 5.51 1.17
CA PRO A 338 -15.68 6.82 0.79
C PRO A 338 -14.36 7.12 1.54
N GLY A 339 -13.28 7.36 0.78
CA GLY A 339 -11.93 7.60 1.34
C GLY A 339 -10.99 6.39 1.33
N ILE A 340 -11.48 5.18 1.05
CA ILE A 340 -10.68 3.95 0.87
C ILE A 340 -10.63 3.53 -0.62
N ALA A 341 -11.48 4.13 -1.46
CA ALA A 341 -11.53 3.86 -2.89
C ALA A 341 -10.23 4.26 -3.62
N VAL A 342 -9.75 3.37 -4.49
CA VAL A 342 -8.65 3.68 -5.41
C VAL A 342 -9.19 4.62 -6.48
N SER A 343 -8.45 5.69 -6.76
CA SER A 343 -8.88 6.71 -7.72
C SER A 343 -8.92 6.14 -9.14
N LEU A 344 -9.94 6.52 -9.92
CA LEU A 344 -10.02 6.16 -11.35
C LEU A 344 -8.79 6.66 -12.14
N GLY A 345 -8.19 7.76 -11.68
CA GLY A 345 -6.94 8.30 -12.25
C GLY A 345 -5.74 7.36 -12.10
N ILE A 346 -5.77 6.39 -11.17
CA ILE A 346 -4.75 5.34 -11.07
C ILE A 346 -5.21 4.08 -11.80
N ILE A 347 -6.48 3.68 -11.62
CA ILE A 347 -7.02 2.44 -12.20
C ILE A 347 -6.90 2.45 -13.73
N VAL A 348 -7.38 3.51 -14.40
CA VAL A 348 -7.46 3.54 -15.86
C VAL A 348 -6.06 3.46 -16.50
N PRO A 349 -5.07 4.30 -16.13
CA PRO A 349 -3.73 4.20 -16.71
C PRO A 349 -3.06 2.85 -16.43
N VAL A 350 -3.22 2.29 -15.22
CA VAL A 350 -2.62 1.00 -14.85
C VAL A 350 -3.22 -0.13 -15.67
N VAL A 351 -4.55 -0.21 -15.78
CA VAL A 351 -5.23 -1.24 -16.59
C VAL A 351 -4.85 -1.13 -18.06
N LEU A 352 -4.80 0.09 -18.61
CA LEU A 352 -4.37 0.32 -19.99
C LEU A 352 -2.90 -0.05 -20.20
N ALA A 353 -2.01 0.26 -19.26
CA ALA A 353 -0.61 -0.10 -19.33
C ALA A 353 -0.42 -1.63 -19.30
N VAL A 354 -1.11 -2.33 -18.40
CA VAL A 354 -1.08 -3.80 -18.33
C VAL A 354 -1.61 -4.41 -19.62
N ALA A 355 -2.76 -3.94 -20.13
CA ALA A 355 -3.31 -4.42 -21.39
C ALA A 355 -2.34 -4.17 -22.56
N ALA A 356 -1.73 -2.98 -22.64
CA ALA A 356 -0.78 -2.64 -23.69
C ALA A 356 0.49 -3.52 -23.62
N ILE A 357 1.06 -3.73 -22.43
CA ILE A 357 2.23 -4.58 -22.22
C ILE A 357 1.91 -6.02 -22.63
N VAL A 358 0.76 -6.56 -22.22
CA VAL A 358 0.34 -7.92 -22.55
C VAL A 358 0.12 -8.08 -24.06
N LEU A 359 -0.57 -7.13 -24.70
CA LEU A 359 -0.79 -7.16 -26.16
C LEU A 359 0.54 -7.03 -26.94
N PHE A 360 1.45 -6.18 -26.47
CA PHE A 360 2.77 -6.01 -27.08
C PHE A 360 3.61 -7.29 -26.99
N LEU A 361 3.70 -7.89 -25.79
CA LEU A 361 4.43 -9.12 -25.57
C LEU A 361 3.78 -10.32 -26.29
N GLY A 362 2.45 -10.36 -26.36
CA GLY A 362 1.72 -11.34 -27.17
C GLY A 362 2.03 -11.24 -28.66
N ARG A 363 2.09 -10.03 -29.22
CA ARG A 363 2.49 -9.82 -30.62
C ARG A 363 3.93 -10.28 -30.88
N LEU A 364 4.85 -9.99 -29.97
CA LEU A 364 6.24 -10.46 -30.05
C LEU A 364 6.32 -11.98 -30.01
N ALA A 365 5.59 -12.63 -29.10
CA ALA A 365 5.56 -14.08 -28.97
C ALA A 365 4.98 -14.75 -30.23
N LEU A 366 3.89 -14.22 -30.79
CA LEU A 366 3.34 -14.71 -32.05
C LEU A 366 4.32 -14.53 -33.21
N LYS A 367 4.99 -13.37 -33.28
CA LYS A 367 6.01 -13.11 -34.31
C LYS A 367 7.21 -14.05 -34.17
N ALA A 368 7.64 -14.37 -32.95
CA ALA A 368 8.72 -15.30 -32.67
C ALA A 368 8.33 -16.75 -33.04
N ARG A 369 7.10 -17.17 -32.73
CA ARG A 369 6.58 -18.50 -33.12
C ARG A 369 6.36 -18.66 -34.62
N ALA A 370 6.11 -17.57 -35.32
CA ALA A 370 5.98 -17.56 -36.78
C ALA A 370 7.32 -17.55 -37.52
N GLN A 371 8.47 -17.47 -36.81
CA GLN A 371 9.76 -17.63 -37.46
C GLN A 371 10.01 -19.11 -37.76
N PRO A 372 10.49 -19.44 -38.98
CA PRO A 372 10.81 -20.82 -39.33
C PRO A 372 11.88 -21.38 -38.36
N PRO A 373 11.81 -22.67 -37.99
CA PRO A 373 12.81 -23.28 -37.14
C PRO A 373 14.19 -23.17 -37.79
N ALA A 374 15.13 -22.48 -37.14
CA ALA A 374 16.50 -22.33 -37.63
C ALA A 374 17.41 -23.53 -37.27
N THR A 375 16.88 -24.52 -36.56
CA THR A 375 17.62 -25.68 -36.01
C THR A 375 16.83 -26.97 -36.21
N GLY A 376 17.51 -28.07 -36.53
CA GLY A 376 16.91 -29.39 -36.77
C GLY A 376 16.86 -29.78 -38.24
N VAL A 377 16.19 -30.90 -38.53
CA VAL A 377 16.00 -31.48 -39.88
C VAL A 377 15.32 -30.47 -40.81
N GLU A 378 14.36 -29.71 -40.28
CA GLU A 378 13.58 -28.70 -41.00
C GLU A 378 14.40 -27.45 -41.37
N GLY A 379 15.44 -27.12 -40.59
CA GLY A 379 16.37 -26.02 -40.90
C GLY A 379 17.51 -26.41 -41.86
N LEU A 380 17.70 -27.71 -42.08
CA LEU A 380 18.66 -28.25 -43.04
C LEU A 380 18.07 -28.29 -44.46
N ILE A 381 16.78 -28.56 -44.62
CA ILE A 381 16.13 -28.56 -45.94
C ILE A 381 16.10 -27.13 -46.50
N GLY A 382 16.67 -26.94 -47.69
CA GLY A 382 16.85 -25.63 -48.34
C GLY A 382 18.14 -24.90 -47.96
N ALA A 383 18.91 -25.41 -47.00
CA ALA A 383 20.20 -24.83 -46.62
C ALA A 383 21.23 -25.01 -47.73
N GLU A 384 22.10 -24.01 -47.92
CA GLU A 384 23.23 -24.07 -48.84
C GLU A 384 24.47 -24.60 -48.13
N GLY A 385 25.20 -25.46 -48.83
CA GLY A 385 26.42 -26.08 -48.35
C GLY A 385 27.48 -26.20 -49.43
N ARG A 386 28.63 -26.76 -49.06
CA ARG A 386 29.76 -26.98 -49.96
C ARG A 386 30.21 -28.43 -49.95
N VAL A 387 30.38 -29.01 -51.12
CA VAL A 387 30.93 -30.37 -51.27
C VAL A 387 32.37 -30.39 -50.78
N ARG A 388 32.70 -31.28 -49.84
CA ARG A 388 34.07 -31.43 -49.32
C ARG A 388 34.83 -32.48 -50.13
N ASP A 389 34.22 -33.66 -50.27
CA ASP A 389 34.74 -34.77 -51.06
C ASP A 389 33.89 -34.94 -52.32
N ARG A 390 34.50 -35.27 -53.45
CA ARG A 390 33.78 -35.48 -54.72
C ARG A 390 32.63 -36.48 -54.51
N LEU A 391 31.40 -36.04 -54.76
CA LEU A 391 30.21 -36.89 -54.72
C LEU A 391 30.07 -37.60 -56.07
N ALA A 392 30.12 -38.93 -56.07
CA ALA A 392 29.79 -39.74 -57.24
C ALA A 392 28.31 -40.14 -57.19
N ALA A 393 27.68 -40.38 -58.34
CA ALA A 393 26.25 -40.69 -58.45
C ALA A 393 25.81 -41.88 -57.56
N ASP A 394 26.72 -42.82 -57.29
CA ASP A 394 26.41 -44.08 -56.62
C ASP A 394 27.09 -44.24 -55.24
N ALA A 395 27.83 -43.23 -54.76
CA ALA A 395 28.62 -43.31 -53.53
C ALA A 395 28.37 -42.12 -52.59
N PRO A 396 28.20 -42.36 -51.28
CA PRO A 396 28.09 -41.28 -50.31
C PRO A 396 29.42 -40.51 -50.21
N GLY A 397 29.33 -39.19 -50.08
CA GLY A 397 30.46 -38.30 -49.80
C GLY A 397 30.14 -37.36 -48.64
N HIS A 398 30.93 -36.31 -48.46
CA HIS A 398 30.73 -35.35 -47.37
C HIS A 398 30.48 -33.94 -47.88
N VAL A 399 29.54 -33.25 -47.23
CA VAL A 399 29.24 -31.82 -47.46
C VAL A 399 29.41 -31.05 -46.15
N ASP A 400 29.81 -29.80 -46.27
CA ASP A 400 29.81 -28.82 -45.18
C ASP A 400 28.53 -27.98 -45.28
N VAL A 401 27.64 -28.10 -44.30
CA VAL A 401 26.39 -27.33 -44.18
C VAL A 401 26.37 -26.72 -42.79
N HIS A 402 26.22 -25.39 -42.70
CA HIS A 402 26.27 -24.64 -41.44
C HIS A 402 27.54 -24.88 -40.58
N GLY A 403 28.68 -25.25 -41.20
CA GLY A 403 29.94 -25.50 -40.50
C GLY A 403 30.09 -26.91 -39.93
N GLU A 404 29.13 -27.80 -40.22
CA GLU A 404 29.14 -29.20 -39.82
C GLU A 404 29.36 -30.13 -41.03
N ILE A 405 30.05 -31.25 -40.80
CA ILE A 405 30.32 -32.26 -41.84
C ILE A 405 29.21 -33.29 -41.82
N TRP A 406 28.45 -33.37 -42.91
CA TRP A 406 27.35 -34.31 -43.08
C TRP A 406 27.66 -35.32 -44.17
N ASN A 407 27.19 -36.57 -44.00
CA ASN A 407 27.14 -37.51 -45.10
C ASN A 407 26.14 -37.00 -46.13
N ALA A 408 26.47 -37.05 -47.40
CA ALA A 408 25.59 -36.61 -48.46
C ALA A 408 25.56 -37.56 -49.65
N ARG A 409 24.43 -37.56 -50.35
CA ARG A 409 24.24 -38.21 -51.64
C ARG A 409 23.65 -37.20 -52.63
N SER A 410 24.04 -37.31 -53.88
CA SER A 410 23.48 -36.51 -54.97
C SER A 410 23.14 -37.42 -56.15
N ARG A 411 22.10 -37.06 -56.91
CA ARG A 411 21.73 -37.79 -58.14
C ARG A 411 22.75 -37.55 -59.25
N ASP A 412 23.35 -36.37 -59.26
CA ASP A 412 24.37 -35.98 -60.22
C ASP A 412 25.78 -36.00 -59.58
N PRO A 413 26.83 -36.34 -60.33
CA PRO A 413 28.19 -36.27 -59.82
C PRO A 413 28.61 -34.81 -59.60
N LEU A 414 28.93 -34.46 -58.35
CA LEU A 414 29.33 -33.10 -57.96
C LEU A 414 30.81 -33.04 -57.58
N PRO A 415 31.59 -32.10 -58.14
CA PRO A 415 33.01 -31.96 -57.81
C PRO A 415 33.21 -31.40 -56.40
N ALA A 416 34.37 -31.69 -55.81
CA ALA A 416 34.78 -31.08 -54.55
C ALA A 416 34.80 -29.54 -54.68
N GLY A 417 34.25 -28.86 -53.69
CA GLY A 417 34.12 -27.40 -53.64
C GLY A 417 32.86 -26.83 -54.28
N ALA A 418 32.00 -27.64 -54.92
CA ALA A 418 30.74 -27.20 -55.51
C ALA A 418 29.74 -26.72 -54.43
N GLN A 419 28.93 -25.71 -54.76
CA GLN A 419 27.82 -25.28 -53.91
C GLN A 419 26.60 -26.17 -54.14
N VAL A 420 25.96 -26.56 -53.05
CA VAL A 420 24.82 -27.47 -53.07
C VAL A 420 23.69 -26.97 -52.18
N ARG A 421 22.47 -27.35 -52.52
CA ARG A 421 21.29 -27.14 -51.68
C ARG A 421 20.78 -28.48 -51.16
N VAL A 422 20.44 -28.55 -49.88
CA VAL A 422 19.83 -29.73 -49.28
C VAL A 422 18.36 -29.80 -49.70
N VAL A 423 17.95 -30.92 -50.27
CA VAL A 423 16.57 -31.17 -50.74
C VAL A 423 15.81 -32.03 -49.75
N GLU A 424 16.49 -32.96 -49.10
CA GLU A 424 15.89 -33.93 -48.19
C GLU A 424 16.92 -34.36 -47.13
N VAL A 425 16.45 -34.73 -45.94
CA VAL A 425 17.28 -35.22 -44.85
C VAL A 425 16.81 -36.62 -44.48
N ASN A 426 17.67 -37.62 -44.70
CA ASN A 426 17.41 -39.02 -44.40
C ASN A 426 18.31 -39.50 -43.26
N GLY A 427 17.83 -39.37 -42.03
CA GLY A 427 18.59 -39.71 -40.82
C GLY A 427 19.85 -38.84 -40.70
N LEU A 428 21.03 -39.46 -40.82
CA LEU A 428 22.34 -38.78 -40.79
C LEU A 428 22.93 -38.52 -42.19
N THR A 429 22.12 -38.63 -43.26
CA THR A 429 22.53 -38.40 -44.66
C THR A 429 21.66 -37.34 -45.32
N LEU A 430 22.28 -36.32 -45.91
CA LEU A 430 21.64 -35.25 -46.67
C LEU A 430 21.53 -35.63 -48.15
N VAL A 431 20.37 -35.40 -48.76
CA VAL A 431 20.22 -35.46 -50.22
C VAL A 431 20.42 -34.05 -50.75
N VAL A 432 21.40 -33.86 -51.63
CA VAL A 432 21.81 -32.54 -52.09
C VAL A 432 21.79 -32.42 -53.61
N GLU A 433 21.43 -31.24 -54.12
CA GLU A 433 21.45 -30.89 -55.54
C GLU A 433 22.41 -29.71 -55.79
N ALA A 434 22.84 -29.50 -57.04
CA ALA A 434 23.66 -28.35 -57.39
C ALA A 434 22.89 -27.04 -57.12
N ALA A 435 23.51 -26.10 -56.42
CA ALA A 435 22.91 -24.79 -56.18
C ALA A 435 22.79 -24.03 -57.52
N GLY A 436 21.60 -24.04 -58.11
CA GLY A 436 21.34 -23.44 -59.43
C GLY A 436 20.35 -24.20 -60.31
N SER A 437 20.00 -25.44 -59.97
CA SER A 437 18.91 -26.17 -60.65
C SER A 437 17.54 -25.62 -60.20
N PRO A 438 16.59 -25.35 -61.12
CA PRO A 438 15.22 -24.99 -60.73
C PRO A 438 14.56 -26.19 -60.03
N PRO A 439 13.65 -25.96 -59.05
CA PRO A 439 13.02 -27.04 -58.30
C PRO A 439 12.29 -28.01 -59.24
N GLU A 440 12.68 -29.29 -59.21
CA GLU A 440 11.92 -30.37 -59.86
C GLU A 440 10.60 -30.56 -59.11
N GLY A 441 9.58 -29.79 -59.50
CA GLY A 441 8.27 -29.82 -58.84
C GLY A 441 7.13 -29.06 -59.53
N GLU A 442 7.33 -28.47 -60.71
CA GLU A 442 6.25 -27.82 -61.46
C GLU A 442 6.16 -28.42 -62.88
N HIS A 443 5.60 -29.63 -62.97
CA HIS A 443 5.05 -30.10 -64.23
C HIS A 443 3.87 -29.21 -64.59
N ALA A 444 4.14 -28.26 -65.48
CA ALA A 444 3.16 -27.47 -66.19
C ALA A 444 2.15 -28.39 -66.90
N TRP A 445 0.94 -28.49 -66.35
CA TRP A 445 -0.22 -28.83 -67.14
C TRP A 445 -0.62 -27.58 -67.93
N LYS A 446 -0.12 -27.49 -69.16
CA LYS A 446 -0.81 -26.75 -70.23
C LYS A 446 -1.89 -27.69 -70.79
N VAL A 447 -3.15 -27.37 -70.50
CA VAL A 447 -4.29 -27.09 -71.41
C VAL A 447 -5.53 -26.94 -70.53
#